data_AF-A0A420IL45-F1
#
_entry.id   AF-A0A420IL45-F1
#
_cell.length_a   1.000
_cell.length_b   1.000
_cell.length_c   1.000
_cell.angle_alpha   90.00
_cell.angle_beta   90.00
_cell.angle_gamma   90.00
#
_symmetry.space_group_name_H-M   'P 1'
#
loop_
_entity.id
_entity.type
_entity.pdbx_description
1 polymer ?
#
loop_
_entity_poly.entity_id
_entity_poly.type
_entity_poly.pdbx_seq_one_letter_code
_entity_poly.pdbx_strand_id
1 'polypeptide(L)'
;MSSGDLSSVDGVKISPDKEYYDLTLYIFKKVEEYALYKFRDDVLWEAFNDDFVRVTENNLSYISPNLLRVLRSHLRTHGVLVEWDRNLSVLQSIFQTITEKEPRIWTREEFENSNETFNSNKISHAS
;
A
#
# COMPACT_ATOMS: atom_id res chain seq x y z
N MET A 1 32.53 -18.47 1.13
CA MET A 1 31.12 -18.55 1.54
C MET A 1 31.07 -18.26 3.03
N SER A 2 30.43 -17.16 3.44
CA SER A 2 29.88 -17.00 4.78
C SER A 2 28.93 -15.81 4.72
N SER A 3 27.66 -16.09 4.42
CA SER A 3 26.58 -15.12 4.62
C SER A 3 26.27 -15.15 6.11
N GLY A 4 26.52 -14.01 6.77
CA GLY A 4 26.23 -13.83 8.19
C GLY A 4 24.73 -13.88 8.44
N ASP A 5 24.35 -14.80 9.32
CA ASP A 5 23.01 -14.95 9.87
C ASP A 5 22.86 -13.95 11.03
N LEU A 6 21.97 -12.97 10.86
CA LEU A 6 21.46 -12.07 11.90
C LEU A 6 19.95 -12.03 11.62
N SER A 7 19.05 -12.44 12.50
CA SER A 7 18.95 -12.06 13.91
C SER A 7 18.09 -13.06 14.69
N SER A 8 18.60 -13.51 15.84
CA SER A 8 17.84 -14.21 16.86
C SER A 8 17.44 -13.22 17.95
N VAL A 9 16.14 -13.05 18.14
CA VAL A 9 15.52 -12.65 19.40
C VAL A 9 14.39 -13.65 19.64
N ASP A 10 14.48 -14.38 20.75
CA ASP A 10 13.54 -15.38 21.25
C ASP A 10 13.29 -16.63 20.39
N GLY A 11 14.33 -17.44 20.14
CA GLY A 11 14.28 -18.92 20.09
C GLY A 11 13.28 -19.67 19.18
N VAL A 12 12.37 -19.00 18.50
CA VAL A 12 11.39 -19.53 17.57
C VAL A 12 11.88 -19.08 16.20
N LYS A 13 12.43 -20.02 15.42
CA LYS A 13 12.63 -19.78 13.99
C LYS A 13 11.26 -19.63 13.36
N ILE A 14 10.81 -18.39 13.22
CA ILE A 14 9.62 -18.07 12.44
C ILE A 14 9.96 -18.48 11.00
N SER A 15 9.22 -19.44 10.44
CA SER A 15 9.38 -19.80 9.04
C SER A 15 9.11 -18.55 8.20
N PRO A 16 9.90 -18.26 7.16
CA PRO A 16 9.61 -17.20 6.20
C PRO A 16 8.15 -17.26 5.72
N ASP A 17 7.63 -18.48 5.52
CA ASP A 17 6.24 -18.73 5.10
C ASP A 17 5.20 -18.20 6.10
N LYS A 18 5.52 -18.22 7.39
CA LYS A 18 4.63 -17.71 8.44
C LYS A 18 4.60 -16.18 8.42
N GLU A 19 5.75 -15.54 8.28
CA GLU A 19 5.83 -14.08 8.19
C GLU A 19 5.07 -13.55 6.95
N TYR A 20 5.15 -14.24 5.82
CA TYR A 20 4.42 -13.87 4.60
C TYR A 20 2.91 -14.11 4.70
N TYR A 21 2.50 -15.21 5.34
CA TYR A 21 1.10 -15.46 5.65
C TYR A 21 0.54 -14.37 6.58
N ASP A 22 1.32 -13.99 7.59
CA ASP A 22 0.98 -12.94 8.54
C ASP A 22 0.83 -11.59 7.82
N LEU A 23 1.73 -11.23 6.88
CA LEU A 23 1.62 -9.99 6.10
C LEU A 23 0.43 -10.01 5.12
N THR A 24 0.17 -11.14 4.46
CA THR A 24 -1.01 -11.29 3.58
C THR A 24 -2.30 -11.04 4.35
N LEU A 25 -2.45 -11.69 5.51
CA LEU A 25 -3.61 -11.52 6.37
C LEU A 25 -3.69 -10.09 6.93
N TYR A 26 -2.55 -9.48 7.25
CA TYR A 26 -2.47 -8.10 7.71
C TYR A 26 -2.98 -7.12 6.66
N ILE A 27 -2.53 -7.23 5.40
CA ILE A 27 -3.01 -6.37 4.30
C ILE A 27 -4.53 -6.48 4.13
N PHE A 28 -5.08 -7.70 4.15
CA PHE A 28 -6.52 -7.90 4.07
C PHE A 28 -7.26 -7.16 5.20
N LYS A 29 -6.82 -7.35 6.44
CA LYS A 29 -7.43 -6.70 7.62
C LYS A 29 -7.36 -5.18 7.53
N LYS A 30 -6.24 -4.63 7.03
CA LYS A 30 -6.08 -3.18 6.87
C LYS A 30 -7.01 -2.59 5.84
N VAL A 31 -7.20 -3.25 4.70
CA VAL A 31 -8.21 -2.82 3.71
C VAL A 31 -9.62 -2.83 4.30
N GLU A 32 -9.97 -3.85 5.10
CA GLU A 32 -11.25 -3.91 5.81
C GLU A 32 -11.39 -2.81 6.86
N GLU A 33 -10.34 -2.56 7.64
CA GLU A 33 -10.28 -1.52 8.66
C GLU A 33 -10.47 -0.12 8.07
N TYR A 34 -9.73 0.20 7.00
CA TYR A 34 -9.84 1.49 6.30
C TYR A 34 -11.25 1.71 5.75
N ALA A 35 -11.86 0.67 5.19
CA ALA A 35 -13.24 0.72 4.72
C ALA A 35 -14.24 0.93 5.86
N LEU A 36 -14.08 0.20 6.98
CA LEU A 36 -14.96 0.26 8.14
C LEU A 36 -14.95 1.65 8.79
N TYR A 37 -13.77 2.23 8.96
CA TYR A 37 -13.59 3.56 9.55
C TYR A 37 -13.67 4.70 8.54
N LYS A 38 -13.92 4.39 7.26
CA LYS A 38 -14.06 5.35 6.15
C LYS A 38 -12.87 6.28 6.01
N PHE A 39 -11.67 5.72 6.17
CA PHE A 39 -10.43 6.44 5.92
C PHE A 39 -10.39 6.87 4.46
N ARG A 40 -9.93 8.11 4.23
CA ARG A 40 -9.78 8.70 2.91
C ARG A 40 -8.80 9.85 2.97
N ASP A 41 -8.32 10.28 1.79
CA ASP A 41 -7.44 11.42 1.61
C ASP A 41 -6.19 11.30 2.49
N ASP A 42 -5.75 12.37 3.14
CA ASP A 42 -4.54 12.37 3.98
C ASP A 42 -4.64 11.41 5.16
N VAL A 43 -5.83 11.28 5.74
CA VAL A 43 -6.03 10.37 6.89
C VAL A 43 -5.76 8.92 6.49
N LEU A 44 -6.15 8.54 5.26
CA LEU A 44 -5.83 7.21 4.74
C LEU A 44 -4.33 7.08 4.42
N TRP A 45 -3.72 8.10 3.81
CA TRP A 45 -2.30 8.07 3.48
C TRP A 45 -1.42 7.98 4.74
N GLU A 46 -1.74 8.73 5.80
CA GLU A 46 -1.03 8.70 7.08
C GLU A 46 -1.17 7.32 7.74
N ALA A 47 -2.40 6.81 7.87
CA ALA A 47 -2.65 5.49 8.45
C ALA A 47 -1.95 4.37 7.67
N PHE A 48 -1.99 4.46 6.34
CA PHE A 48 -1.29 3.52 5.46
C PHE A 48 0.23 3.57 5.67
N ASN A 49 0.83 4.76 5.72
CA ASN A 49 2.27 4.88 5.95
C ASN A 49 2.67 4.33 7.32
N ASP A 50 1.94 4.68 8.38
CA ASP A 50 2.20 4.17 9.74
C ASP A 50 2.09 2.63 9.81
N ASP A 51 1.07 2.07 9.18
CA ASP A 51 0.82 0.63 9.18
C ASP A 51 1.88 -0.17 8.41
N PHE A 52 2.51 0.44 7.40
CA PHE A 52 3.43 -0.23 6.47
C PHE A 52 4.87 0.30 6.51
N VAL A 53 5.22 1.21 7.43
CA VAL A 53 6.55 1.88 7.52
C VAL A 53 7.75 0.93 7.58
N ARG A 54 7.56 -0.31 8.08
CA ARG A 54 8.62 -1.33 8.18
C ARG A 54 8.64 -2.33 7.03
N VAL A 55 7.66 -2.26 6.12
CA VAL A 55 7.54 -3.20 5.00
C VAL A 55 8.54 -2.86 3.91
N THR A 56 9.31 -3.85 3.49
CA THR A 56 10.28 -3.73 2.41
C THR A 56 9.72 -4.21 1.07
N GLU A 57 10.35 -3.81 -0.03
CA GLU A 57 10.02 -4.31 -1.37
C GLU A 57 10.09 -5.86 -1.43
N ASN A 58 11.08 -6.46 -0.75
CA ASN A 58 11.23 -7.91 -0.67
C ASN A 58 10.03 -8.56 0.03
N ASN A 59 9.53 -7.99 1.13
CA ASN A 59 8.34 -8.51 1.81
C ASN A 59 7.12 -8.53 0.88
N LEU A 60 6.92 -7.46 0.09
CA LEU A 60 5.82 -7.37 -0.87
C LEU A 60 5.96 -8.35 -2.04
N SER A 61 7.17 -8.78 -2.39
CA SER A 61 7.42 -9.69 -3.52
C SER A 61 6.79 -11.08 -3.36
N TYR A 62 6.53 -11.48 -2.11
CA TYR A 62 5.86 -12.74 -1.77
C TYR A 62 4.33 -12.61 -1.72
N ILE A 63 3.79 -11.39 -1.82
CA ILE A 63 2.35 -11.13 -1.74
C ILE A 63 1.71 -11.32 -3.10
N SER A 64 0.52 -11.92 -3.11
CA SER A 64 -0.26 -12.11 -4.33
C SER A 64 -0.45 -10.77 -5.07
N PRO A 65 -0.14 -10.69 -6.37
CA PRO A 65 -0.36 -9.47 -7.16
C PRO A 65 -1.82 -9.00 -7.15
N ASN A 66 -2.78 -9.92 -6.96
CA ASN A 66 -4.18 -9.56 -6.86
C ASN A 66 -4.51 -8.83 -5.56
N LEU A 67 -3.92 -9.25 -4.43
CA LEU A 67 -4.10 -8.55 -3.16
C LEU A 67 -3.47 -7.14 -3.21
N LEU A 68 -2.29 -7.03 -3.81
CA LEU A 68 -1.65 -5.72 -4.05
C LEU A 68 -2.54 -4.82 -4.92
N ARG A 69 -3.18 -5.35 -5.96
CA ARG A 69 -4.13 -4.59 -6.79
C ARG A 69 -5.35 -4.13 -5.99
N VAL A 70 -5.89 -4.97 -5.10
CA VAL A 70 -6.99 -4.59 -4.20
C VAL A 70 -6.57 -3.45 -3.28
N LEU A 71 -5.41 -3.56 -2.64
CA LEU A 71 -4.87 -2.49 -1.79
C LEU A 71 -4.69 -1.19 -2.57
N ARG A 72 -4.02 -1.23 -3.73
CA ARG A 72 -3.81 -0.04 -4.58
C ARG A 72 -5.14 0.59 -5.02
N SER A 73 -6.09 -0.22 -5.45
CA SER A 73 -7.42 0.26 -5.86
C SER A 73 -8.14 0.94 -4.70
N HIS A 74 -8.10 0.35 -3.51
CA HIS A 74 -8.70 0.94 -2.30
C HIS A 74 -8.08 2.30 -1.99
N LEU A 75 -6.74 2.40 -1.95
CA LEU A 75 -6.02 3.64 -1.71
C LEU A 75 -6.41 4.73 -2.73
N ARG A 76 -6.34 4.41 -4.02
CA ARG A 76 -6.62 5.38 -5.11
C ARG A 76 -8.04 5.87 -5.11
N THR A 77 -9.01 4.96 -5.06
CA THR A 77 -10.43 5.31 -5.03
C THR A 77 -10.80 6.12 -3.78
N HIS A 78 -9.99 6.11 -2.73
CA HIS A 78 -10.21 6.90 -1.51
C HIS A 78 -9.28 8.12 -1.40
N GLY A 79 -8.69 8.57 -2.51
CA GLY A 79 -8.00 9.86 -2.58
C GLY A 79 -6.49 9.82 -2.39
N VAL A 80 -5.90 8.64 -2.15
CA VAL A 80 -4.43 8.49 -2.05
C VAL A 80 -3.85 8.26 -3.44
N LEU A 81 -2.97 9.15 -3.88
CA LEU A 81 -2.31 8.96 -5.17
C LEU A 81 -1.29 7.83 -5.09
N VAL A 82 -1.56 6.73 -5.81
CA VAL A 82 -0.60 5.64 -6.02
C VAL A 82 -0.29 5.58 -7.50
N GLU A 83 0.99 5.68 -7.86
CA GLU A 83 1.43 5.79 -9.26
C GLU A 83 0.85 4.66 -10.14
N TRP A 84 0.33 5.02 -11.32
CA TRP A 84 -0.09 4.06 -12.33
C TRP A 84 0.60 4.37 -13.66
N ASP A 85 1.79 3.79 -13.82
CA ASP A 85 2.55 3.80 -15.06
C ASP A 85 2.59 2.39 -15.68
N ARG A 86 2.68 2.28 -17.02
CA ARG A 86 2.83 1.01 -17.74
C ARG A 86 4.17 0.32 -17.46
N ASN A 87 5.17 1.07 -17.02
CA ASN A 87 6.51 0.61 -16.71
C ASN A 87 6.70 0.32 -15.21
N LEU A 88 5.68 0.58 -14.38
CA LEU A 88 5.71 0.31 -12.95
C LEU A 88 4.81 -0.86 -12.60
N SER A 89 5.38 -1.84 -11.90
CA SER A 89 4.60 -2.92 -11.32
C SER A 89 3.72 -2.40 -10.17
N VAL A 90 2.63 -3.10 -9.87
CA VAL A 90 1.76 -2.77 -8.72
C VAL A 90 2.55 -2.73 -7.40
N LEU A 91 3.48 -3.66 -7.25
CA LEU A 91 4.37 -3.75 -6.09
C LEU A 91 5.23 -2.49 -5.97
N GLN A 92 5.91 -2.09 -7.05
CA GLN A 92 6.75 -0.88 -7.05
C GLN A 92 5.92 0.36 -6.74
N SER A 93 4.71 0.50 -7.30
CA SER A 93 3.85 1.65 -7.01
C SER A 93 3.45 1.73 -5.53
N ILE A 94 3.13 0.61 -4.90
CA ILE A 94 2.78 0.54 -3.47
C ILE A 94 4.03 0.86 -2.64
N PHE A 95 5.16 0.25 -2.96
CA PHE A 95 6.39 0.47 -2.21
C PHE A 95 6.85 1.93 -2.29
N GLN A 96 6.79 2.55 -3.47
CA GLN A 96 7.05 3.98 -3.61
C GLN A 96 6.15 4.80 -2.70
N THR A 97 4.85 4.49 -2.65
CA THR A 97 3.88 5.18 -1.79
C THR A 97 4.23 5.05 -0.30
N ILE A 98 4.69 3.87 0.14
CA ILE A 98 5.16 3.63 1.53
C ILE A 98 6.40 4.49 1.86
N THR A 99 7.21 4.82 0.86
CA THR A 99 8.45 5.60 1.05
C THR A 99 8.27 7.10 0.84
N GLU A 100 7.05 7.54 0.50
CA GLU A 100 6.74 8.96 0.35
C GLU A 100 6.83 9.65 1.71
N LYS A 101 7.42 10.84 1.73
CA LYS A 101 7.50 11.65 2.95
C LYS A 101 6.26 12.49 3.20
N GLU A 102 5.51 12.76 2.14
CA GLU A 102 4.34 13.63 2.12
C GLU A 102 3.34 13.06 1.11
N PRO A 103 2.01 13.18 1.35
CA PRO A 103 1.00 12.68 0.43
C PRO A 103 1.08 13.42 -0.89
N ARG A 104 1.17 12.67 -1.99
CA ARG A 104 1.06 13.26 -3.32
C ARG A 104 -0.39 13.66 -3.62
N ILE A 105 -0.54 14.79 -4.30
CA ILE A 105 -1.83 15.35 -4.69
C ILE A 105 -2.12 14.95 -6.13
N TRP A 106 -3.34 14.49 -6.38
CA TRP A 106 -3.85 14.28 -7.72
C TRP A 106 -3.87 15.57 -8.52
N THR A 107 -3.20 15.57 -9.67
CA THR A 107 -3.44 16.59 -10.68
C THR A 107 -4.78 16.35 -11.37
N ARG A 108 -5.32 17.41 -11.98
CA ARG A 108 -6.55 17.32 -12.77
C ARG A 108 -6.44 16.32 -13.92
N GLU A 109 -5.29 16.28 -14.59
CA GLU A 109 -5.05 15.37 -15.71
C GLU A 109 -5.03 13.90 -15.26
N GLU A 110 -4.36 13.59 -14.15
CA GLU A 110 -4.33 12.23 -13.59
C GLU A 110 -5.72 11.76 -13.18
N PHE A 111 -6.51 12.65 -12.58
CA PHE A 111 -7.89 12.36 -12.22
C PHE A 111 -8.75 12.06 -13.46
N GLU A 112 -8.75 12.97 -14.44
CA GLU A 112 -9.57 12.84 -15.66
C GLU A 112 -9.20 11.58 -16.47
N ASN A 113 -7.93 11.15 -16.42
CA ASN A 113 -7.46 9.97 -17.14
C ASN A 113 -7.55 8.64 -16.36
N SER A 114 -7.88 8.69 -15.06
CA SER A 114 -7.86 7.50 -14.19
C SER A 114 -8.95 6.46 -14.50
N ASN A 115 -10.07 6.87 -15.10
CA ASN A 115 -11.30 6.07 -15.23
C ASN A 115 -11.81 5.46 -13.90
N GLU A 116 -11.47 6.08 -12.76
CA GLU A 116 -11.86 5.61 -11.43
C GLU A 116 -13.06 6.40 -10.87
N THR A 117 -13.88 5.74 -10.06
CA THR A 117 -14.90 6.41 -9.26
C THR A 117 -14.32 6.69 -7.89
N PHE A 118 -14.12 7.98 -7.58
CA PHE A 118 -13.49 8.39 -6.32
C PHE A 118 -14.51 8.65 -5.21
N ASN A 119 -14.16 8.20 -4.01
CA ASN A 119 -14.74 8.51 -2.71
C ASN A 119 -13.73 9.36 -1.91
N SER A 120 -13.48 10.58 -2.39
CA SER A 120 -12.47 11.50 -1.85
C SER A 120 -13.07 12.89 -1.70
N ASN A 121 -12.69 13.63 -0.65
CA ASN A 121 -13.07 15.03 -0.51
C ASN A 121 -12.05 15.97 -1.17
N LYS A 122 -10.81 15.51 -1.37
CA LYS A 122 -9.74 16.30 -2.00
C LYS A 122 -9.86 16.37 -3.51
N ILE A 123 -10.37 15.30 -4.10
CA ILE A 123 -10.62 15.20 -5.53
C ILE A 123 -12.04 15.75 -5.75
N SER A 124 -12.18 17.07 -5.62
CA SER A 124 -13.45 17.76 -5.87
C SER A 124 -13.56 18.24 -7.32
N HIS A 125 -14.74 18.00 -7.89
CA HIS A 125 -15.10 18.14 -9.30
C HIS A 125 -14.72 19.47 -9.93
N ALA A 126 -14.27 19.42 -11.21
CA ALA A 126 -14.63 20.48 -12.14
C ALA A 126 -16.16 20.57 -12.15
N SER A 127 -16.65 21.71 -11.68
CA SER A 127 -18.04 22.20 -11.70
C SER A 127 -18.80 21.86 -12.97
#